data_AF-A0A3A0B4D3-F1
#
_entry.id   AF-A0A3A0B4D3-F1
#
_cell.length_a   1.000
_cell.length_b   1.000
_cell.length_c   1.000
_cell.angle_alpha   90.00
_cell.angle_beta   90.00
_cell.angle_gamma   90.00
#
_symmetry.space_group_name_H-M   'P 1'
#
loop_
_entity.id
_entity.type
_entity.pdbx_description
1 polymer ?
#
loop_
_entity_poly.entity_id
_entity_poly.type
_entity_poly.pdbx_seq_one_letter_code
_entity_poly.pdbx_strand_id
1 'polypeptide(L)'
;MRLCAQPSVSASGQGVRACSQLVAEMLSSRGLEVQSFETPGHPIIVARADGASPRRMLFYNHYDVQPAEPLELWTSPPFEPEIRDGKVYARG
;
A
#
# COMPACT_ATOMS: atom_id res chain seq x y z
N MET A 1 -10.95 -0.42 5.23
CA MET A 1 -9.96 -1.33 4.64
C MET A 1 -9.61 -0.92 3.19
N ARG A 2 -9.48 0.39 2.92
CA ARG A 2 -9.31 0.91 1.55
C ARG A 2 -8.03 0.42 0.88
N LEU A 3 -6.93 0.31 1.63
CA LEU A 3 -5.62 -0.05 1.07
C LEU A 3 -5.58 -1.53 0.63
N CYS A 4 -6.02 -2.46 1.47
CA CYS A 4 -6.07 -3.89 1.11
C CYS A 4 -7.10 -4.20 0.02
N ALA A 5 -8.05 -3.29 -0.25
CA ALA A 5 -9.01 -3.41 -1.35
C ALA A 5 -8.46 -2.89 -2.70
N GLN A 6 -7.30 -2.23 -2.69
CA GLN A 6 -6.64 -1.71 -3.89
C GLN A 6 -5.53 -2.68 -4.31
N PRO A 7 -5.69 -3.42 -5.42
CA PRO A 7 -4.63 -4.30 -5.90
C PRO A 7 -3.34 -3.53 -6.18
N SER A 8 -2.20 -4.17 -5.89
CA SER A 8 -0.86 -3.64 -6.12
C SER A 8 0.15 -4.75 -6.42
N VAL A 9 -0.22 -5.67 -7.32
CA VAL A 9 0.60 -6.85 -7.61
C VAL A 9 1.83 -6.46 -8.43
N SER A 10 3.03 -6.51 -7.85
CA SER A 10 4.24 -6.00 -8.50
C SER A 10 4.71 -6.85 -9.68
N ALA A 11 4.47 -8.17 -9.63
CA ALA A 11 4.87 -9.10 -10.69
C ALA A 11 4.17 -8.83 -12.03
N SER A 12 2.90 -8.39 -11.99
CA SER A 12 2.11 -8.05 -13.19
C SER A 12 1.94 -6.53 -13.39
N GLY A 13 2.28 -5.73 -12.39
CA GLY A 13 1.99 -4.30 -12.35
C GLY A 13 0.53 -3.96 -12.06
N GLN A 14 -0.34 -4.95 -11.79
CA GLN A 14 -1.77 -4.73 -11.57
C GLN A 14 -2.00 -3.77 -10.40
N GLY A 15 -2.56 -2.60 -10.70
CA GLY A 15 -3.01 -1.63 -9.70
C GLY A 15 -1.89 -0.91 -8.93
N VAL A 16 -0.62 -1.22 -9.19
CA VAL A 16 0.53 -0.61 -8.47
C VAL A 16 0.50 0.90 -8.52
N ARG A 17 0.28 1.51 -9.70
CA ARG A 17 0.21 2.97 -9.85
C ARG A 17 -0.96 3.58 -9.07
N ALA A 18 -2.14 2.95 -9.12
CA ALA A 18 -3.31 3.40 -8.37
C ALA A 18 -3.09 3.28 -6.85
N CYS A 19 -2.46 2.19 -6.40
CA CYS A 19 -2.09 2.01 -5.00
C CYS A 19 -1.06 3.04 -4.54
N SER A 20 -0.07 3.36 -5.38
CA SER A 20 0.89 4.41 -5.08
C SER A 20 0.21 5.77 -4.88
N GLN A 21 -0.74 6.13 -5.75
CA GLN A 21 -1.51 7.36 -5.61
C GLN A 21 -2.38 7.35 -4.34
N LEU A 22 -3.02 6.22 -4.02
CA LEU A 22 -3.79 6.06 -2.78
C LEU A 22 -2.92 6.23 -1.53
N VAL A 23 -1.73 5.64 -1.50
CA VAL A 23 -0.78 5.80 -0.39
C VAL A 23 -0.34 7.26 -0.26
N ALA A 24 -0.03 7.93 -1.37
CA ALA A 24 0.33 9.35 -1.36
C ALA A 24 -0.82 10.23 -0.80
N GLU A 25 -2.06 9.99 -1.23
CA GLU A 25 -3.27 10.65 -0.70
C GLU A 25 -3.44 10.39 0.81
N MET A 26 -3.28 9.14 1.24
CA MET A 26 -3.41 8.76 2.64
C MET A 26 -2.35 9.41 3.54
N LEU A 27 -1.12 9.58 3.05
CA LEU A 27 -0.05 10.26 3.78
C LEU A 27 -0.26 11.78 3.78
N SER A 28 -0.62 12.36 2.65
CA SER A 28 -0.87 13.81 2.53
C SER A 28 -2.05 14.26 3.38
N SER A 29 -3.15 13.49 3.41
CA SER A 29 -4.32 13.76 4.27
C SER A 29 -4.02 13.70 5.77
N ARG A 30 -2.87 13.17 6.17
CA ARG A 30 -2.36 13.17 7.55
C ARG A 30 -1.39 14.32 7.84
N GLY A 31 -1.21 15.25 6.90
CA GLY A 31 -0.35 16.42 7.05
C GLY A 31 1.13 16.17 6.77
N LEU A 32 1.47 15.04 6.12
CA LEU A 32 2.84 14.81 5.67
C LEU A 32 3.09 15.53 4.34
N GLU A 33 4.30 16.06 4.17
CA GLU A 33 4.81 16.48 2.87
C GLU A 33 5.14 15.23 2.05
N VAL A 34 4.46 15.03 0.93
CA VAL A 34 4.57 13.82 0.11
C VAL A 34 5.14 14.15 -1.26
N GLN A 35 6.12 13.37 -1.69
CA GLN A 35 6.68 13.41 -3.02
C GLN A 35 6.68 12.01 -3.63
N SER A 36 6.23 11.93 -4.89
CA SER A 36 6.26 10.70 -5.69
C SER A 36 7.37 10.80 -6.72
N PHE A 37 8.17 9.74 -6.83
CA PHE A 37 9.29 9.64 -7.76
C PHE A 37 9.01 8.54 -8.77
N GLU A 38 9.00 8.89 -10.05
CA GLU A 38 9.00 7.90 -11.12
C GLU A 38 10.36 7.18 -11.17
N THR A 39 10.33 5.88 -11.45
CA THR A 39 11.52 5.05 -11.60
C THR A 39 11.41 4.25 -12.91
N PRO A 40 12.47 3.57 -13.37
CA PRO A 40 12.33 2.61 -14.47
C PRO A 40 11.34 1.47 -14.18
N GLY A 41 11.03 1.22 -12.89
CA GLY A 41 10.02 0.28 -12.44
C GLY A 41 8.83 0.99 -11.79
N HIS A 42 8.44 0.52 -10.61
CA HIS A 42 7.29 1.06 -9.88
C HIS A 42 7.63 2.38 -9.16
N PRO A 43 6.67 3.31 -9.01
CA PRO A 43 6.93 4.60 -8.38
C PRO A 43 7.26 4.45 -6.89
N ILE A 44 8.10 5.35 -6.38
CA ILE A 44 8.48 5.43 -4.97
C ILE A 44 7.78 6.63 -4.34
N ILE A 45 7.30 6.48 -3.11
CA ILE A 45 6.70 7.57 -2.33
C ILE A 45 7.61 7.88 -1.16
N VAL A 46 7.97 9.14 -1.01
CA VAL A 46 8.66 9.65 0.17
C VAL A 46 7.72 10.62 0.86
N ALA A 47 7.50 10.40 2.15
CA ALA A 47 6.70 11.29 2.97
C ALA A 47 7.51 11.75 4.18
N ARG A 48 7.38 13.04 4.52
CA ARG A 48 8.11 13.67 5.60
C ARG A 48 7.17 14.50 6.48
N ALA A 49 7.46 14.51 7.78
CA ALA A 49 6.97 15.51 8.70
C ALA A 49 8.13 15.93 9.62
N ASP A 50 8.14 17.19 10.03
CA ASP A 50 9.05 17.64 11.07
C ASP A 50 8.48 17.26 12.44
N GLY A 51 9.34 16.75 13.32
CA GLY A 51 9.00 16.37 14.68
C GLY A 51 9.56 17.35 15.71
N ALA A 52 9.22 17.15 16.98
CA ALA A 52 9.70 17.99 18.08
C ALA A 52 11.19 17.75 18.45
N SER A 53 11.88 16.83 17.78
CA SER A 53 13.26 16.42 18.08
C SER A 53 14.16 16.62 16.85
N PRO A 54 15.45 16.95 17.03
CA PRO A 54 16.41 17.00 15.92
C PRO A 54 16.78 15.61 15.37
N ARG A 55 16.39 14.53 16.07
CA ARG A 55 16.64 13.15 15.60
C ARG A 55 15.70 12.80 14.45
N ARG A 56 16.19 12.02 13.48
CA ARG A 56 15.40 11.52 12.35
C ARG A 56 15.08 10.04 12.52
N MET A 57 13.85 9.67 12.18
CA MET A 57 13.41 8.29 12.06
C MET A 57 13.04 8.01 10.60
N LEU A 58 13.40 6.82 10.12
CA LEU A 58 13.05 6.37 8.78
C LEU A 58 12.17 5.12 8.90
N PHE A 59 11.02 5.15 8.23
CA PHE A 59 10.19 3.98 8.02
C PHE A 59 10.30 3.56 6.56
N TYR A 60 10.83 2.37 6.33
CA TYR A 60 10.86 1.74 5.02
C TYR A 60 9.77 0.67 4.96
N ASN A 61 8.88 0.80 3.98
CA ASN A 61 7.77 -0.13 3.74
C ASN A 61 7.57 -0.27 2.23
N HIS A 62 6.74 -1.22 1.84
CA HIS A 62 6.31 -1.42 0.46
C HIS A 62 4.78 -1.44 0.41
N TYR A 63 4.22 -0.98 -0.71
CA TYR A 63 2.77 -0.95 -0.95
C TYR A 63 2.34 -2.00 -1.97
N ASP A 64 3.29 -2.65 -2.64
CA ASP A 64 3.04 -3.75 -3.56
C ASP A 64 2.93 -5.09 -2.83
N VAL A 65 2.29 -6.04 -3.48
CA VAL A 65 1.95 -7.35 -2.92
C VAL A 65 2.26 -8.47 -3.91
N GLN A 66 2.33 -9.70 -3.40
CA GLN A 66 2.44 -10.90 -4.22
C GLN A 66 1.15 -11.19 -4.99
N PRO A 67 1.21 -11.93 -6.11
CA PRO A 67 0.04 -12.55 -6.74
C PRO A 67 -0.78 -13.35 -5.72
N ALA A 68 -2.08 -13.45 -5.95
CA ALA A 68 -3.01 -14.10 -5.02
C ALA A 68 -3.40 -15.51 -5.44
N GLU A 69 -3.03 -15.94 -6.63
CA GLU A 69 -3.32 -17.25 -7.18
C GLU A 69 -2.70 -18.38 -6.32
N PRO A 70 -3.37 -19.55 -6.27
CA PRO A 70 -4.64 -19.89 -6.90
C PRO A 70 -5.87 -19.29 -6.19
N LEU A 71 -6.79 -18.69 -6.95
CA LEU A 71 -7.94 -17.93 -6.41
C LEU A 71 -9.01 -18.83 -5.78
N GLU A 72 -9.13 -20.07 -6.25
CA GLU A 72 -10.10 -21.05 -5.77
C GLU A 72 -9.85 -21.52 -4.33
N LEU A 73 -8.65 -21.30 -3.79
CA LEU A 73 -8.33 -21.61 -2.39
C LEU A 73 -8.74 -20.48 -1.43
N TRP A 74 -9.13 -19.32 -1.95
CA TRP A 74 -9.60 -18.21 -1.14
C TRP A 74 -11.06 -18.39 -0.75
N THR A 75 -11.36 -18.20 0.54
CA THR A 75 -12.74 -18.14 1.04
C THR A 75 -13.45 -16.85 0.64
N SER A 76 -12.71 -15.76 0.47
CA SER A 76 -13.19 -14.45 0.02
C SER A 76 -12.20 -13.86 -0.99
N PRO A 77 -12.64 -13.06 -1.99
CA PRO A 77 -11.72 -12.50 -2.96
C PRO A 77 -10.57 -11.74 -2.29
N PRO A 78 -9.32 -11.90 -2.77
CA PRO A 78 -8.12 -11.40 -2.08
C PRO A 78 -8.09 -9.88 -1.89
N PHE A 79 -8.76 -9.14 -2.78
CA PHE A 79 -8.88 -7.68 -2.74
C PHE A 79 -10.28 -7.21 -2.32
N GLU A 80 -11.06 -8.08 -1.68
CA GLU A 80 -12.29 -7.74 -0.96
C GLU A 80 -12.08 -8.08 0.52
N PRO A 81 -11.48 -7.16 1.31
CA PRO A 81 -11.13 -7.44 2.69
C PRO A 81 -12.35 -7.85 3.52
N GLU A 82 -12.30 -9.04 4.10
CA GLU A 82 -13.39 -9.59 4.92
C GLU A 82 -12.94 -9.75 6.38
N ILE A 83 -13.85 -9.51 7.32
CA ILE A 83 -13.64 -9.85 8.73
C ILE A 83 -14.27 -11.21 9.02
N ARG A 84 -13.46 -12.17 9.46
CA ARG A 84 -13.94 -13.46 9.98
C ARG A 84 -13.31 -13.71 11.35
N ASP A 85 -14.14 -14.02 12.35
CA ASP A 85 -13.70 -14.28 13.73
C ASP A 85 -12.75 -13.22 14.31
N GLY A 86 -13.04 -11.94 14.02
CA GLY A 86 -12.23 -10.80 14.48
C GLY A 86 -10.90 -10.58 13.75
N LYS A 87 -10.62 -11.32 12.68
CA LYS A 87 -9.42 -11.18 11.84
C LYS A 87 -9.77 -10.63 10.47
N VAL A 88 -8.89 -9.80 9.91
CA VAL A 88 -9.00 -9.29 8.53
C VAL A 88 -8.31 -10.26 7.58
N TYR A 89 -9.01 -10.66 6.53
CA TYR A 89 -8.50 -11.52 5.47
C TYR A 89 -8.48 -10.74 4.16
N ALA A 90 -7.28 -10.49 3.64
CA ALA A 90 -7.02 -9.85 2.36
C ALA A 90 -5.58 -10.19 1.92
N ARG A 91 -5.24 -9.86 0.67
CA ARG A 91 -3.85 -9.84 0.20
C ARG A 91 -3.22 -8.50 0.54
N GLY A 92 -2.18 -8.54 1.38
CA GLY A 92 -1.55 -7.34 1.95
C GLY A 92 -2.37 -6.78 3.10
#